data_AF-A0A1F7Y187-F1
#
_entry.id   AF-A0A1F7Y187-F1
#
_cell.length_a   1.000
_cell.length_b   1.000
_cell.length_c   1.000
_cell.angle_alpha   90.00
_cell.angle_beta   90.00
_cell.angle_gamma   90.00
#
_symmetry.space_group_name_H-M   'P 1'
#
loop_
_entity.id
_entity.type
_entity.pdbx_description
1 polymer ?
#
loop_
_entity_poly.entity_id
_entity_poly.type
_entity_poly.pdbx_seq_one_letter_code
_entity_poly.pdbx_strand_id
1 'polypeptide(L)' 'MEIFGSLGTPLLFVVKVAIWLFLVLYVLFAAVVIRQVRVMIETLQVGLEKPLKGIALIHLIFSVTVFVLSLFIL' A
#
# COMPACT_ATOMS: atom_id res chain seq x y z
N MET A 1 -13.40 -34.86 2.08
CA MET A 1 -13.79 -33.58 1.43
C MET A 1 -14.53 -32.64 2.38
N GLU A 2 -15.05 -33.09 3.52
CA GLU A 2 -15.81 -32.23 4.47
C GLU A 2 -14.96 -31.20 5.24
N ILE A 3 -13.66 -31.48 5.46
CA ILE A 3 -12.74 -30.57 6.18
C ILE A 3 -12.54 -29.25 5.41
N PHE A 4 -12.54 -29.29 4.07
CA PHE A 4 -12.41 -28.08 3.25
C PHE A 4 -13.67 -27.20 3.27
N GLY A 5 -14.84 -27.78 3.62
CA GLY A 5 -16.10 -27.06 3.70
C GLY A 5 -16.26 -26.23 4.98
N SER A 6 -15.76 -26.71 6.13
CA SER A 6 -15.86 -25.96 7.40
C SER A 6 -14.74 -24.93 7.60
N LEU A 7 -13.62 -25.06 6.88
CA LEU A 7 -12.50 -24.11 6.93
C LEU A 7 -12.71 -22.89 6.02
N GLY A 8 -13.64 -22.93 5.06
CA GLY A 8 -13.79 -21.88 4.05
C GLY A 8 -14.02 -20.48 4.65
N THR A 9 -15.00 -20.32 5.54
CA THR A 9 -15.35 -19.02 6.11
C THR A 9 -14.30 -18.48 7.10
N PRO A 10 -13.79 -19.30 8.05
CA PRO A 10 -12.73 -18.86 8.96
C PRO A 10 -11.43 -18.51 8.24
N LEU A 11 -11.03 -19.29 7.23
CA LEU A 11 -9.82 -19.06 6.46
C LEU A 11 -9.90 -17.74 5.68
N LEU A 12 -11.02 -17.47 5.00
CA LEU A 12 -11.23 -16.23 4.27
C LEU A 12 -11.19 -15.00 5.18
N PHE A 13 -11.73 -15.11 6.40
CA PHE A 13 -11.64 -14.04 7.39
C PHE A 13 -10.18 -13.76 7.81
N VAL A 14 -9.39 -14.81 8.08
CA VAL A 14 -7.96 -14.66 8.43
C VAL A 14 -7.19 -14.01 7.28
N VAL A 15 -7.44 -14.43 6.04
CA VAL A 15 -6.82 -13.85 4.84
C VAL A 15 -7.15 -12.37 4.70
N LYS A 16 -8.42 -11.99 4.89
CA LYS A 16 -8.88 -10.59 4.87
C LYS A 16 -8.13 -9.72 5.88
N VAL A 17 -8.03 -10.18 7.13
CA VAL A 17 -7.30 -9.47 8.19
C VAL A 17 -5.81 -9.35 7.86
N ALA A 18 -5.20 -10.42 7.35
CA ALA A 18 -3.81 -10.39 6.93
C ALA A 18 -3.57 -9.37 5.81
N ILE A 19 -4.45 -9.31 4.79
CA ILE A 19 -4.36 -8.33 3.70
C ILE A 19 -4.43 -6.91 4.24
N TRP A 20 -5.36 -6.60 5.15
CA TRP A 20 -5.45 -5.28 5.76
C TRP A 20 -4.17 -4.90 6.51
N LEU A 21 -3.57 -5.84 7.25
CA LEU A 21 -2.30 -5.61 7.94
C LEU A 21 -1.16 -5.29 6.95
N PHE A 22 -1.07 -6.03 5.83
CA PHE A 22 -0.11 -5.75 4.77
C PHE A 22 -0.37 -4.41 4.07
N LEU A 23 -1.63 -4.01 3.87
CA LEU A 23 -1.97 -2.71 3.30
C LEU A 23 -1.58 -1.55 4.23
N VAL A 24 -1.70 -1.71 5.54
CA VAL A 24 -1.17 -0.73 6.51
C VAL A 24 0.34 -0.59 6.35
N LEU A 25 1.08 -1.71 6.29
CA LEU A 25 2.52 -1.68 6.04
C LEU A 25 2.86 -1.03 4.70
N TYR A 26 2.05 -1.27 3.67
CA TYR A 26 2.22 -0.68 2.35
C TYR A 26 2.03 0.85 2.37
N VAL A 27 1.04 1.36 3.10
CA VAL A 27 0.85 2.80 3.29
C VAL A 27 2.05 3.44 4.00
N LEU A 28 2.55 2.79 5.06
CA LEU A 28 3.76 3.26 5.75
C LEU A 28 4.97 3.27 4.81
N PHE A 29 5.12 2.23 3.99
CA PHE A 29 6.16 2.16 2.97
C PHE A 29 6.02 3.30 1.93
N ALA A 30 4.81 3.57 1.44
CA ALA A 30 4.58 4.67 0.51
C ALA A 30 4.97 6.04 1.11
N ALA A 31 4.78 6.23 2.42
CA ALA A 31 5.24 7.44 3.11
C ALA A 31 6.78 7.49 3.17
N VAL A 32 7.46 6.35 3.38
CA VAL A 32 8.93 6.25 3.32
C VAL A 32 9.44 6.58 1.91
N VAL A 33 8.75 6.15 0.85
CA VAL A 33 9.10 6.45 -0.54
C VAL A 33 9.16 7.95 -0.81
N ILE A 34 8.28 8.77 -0.19
CA ILE A 34 8.36 10.23 -0.32
C ILE A 34 9.72 10.75 0.18
N ARG A 35 10.20 10.24 1.32
CA ARG A 35 11.51 10.60 1.85
C ARG A 35 12.64 10.11 0.94
N GLN A 36 12.53 8.91 0.38
CA GLN A 36 13.52 8.37 -0.54
C GLN A 36 13.61 9.20 -1.83
N VAL A 37 12.48 9.58 -2.41
CA VAL A 37 12.42 10.45 -3.59
C VAL A 37 13.04 11.81 -3.31
N ARG A 38 12.84 12.37 -2.10
CA ARG A 38 13.51 13.61 -1.70
C ARG A 38 15.04 13.47 -1.70
N VAL A 39 15.58 12.46 -1.03
CA VAL A 39 17.03 12.22 -0.95
C VAL A 39 17.62 11.96 -2.34
N MET A 40 16.91 11.20 -3.18
CA MET A 40 17.32 10.93 -4.56
C MET A 40 17.40 12.21 -5.40
N ILE A 41 16.39 13.08 -5.30
CA ILE A 41 16.34 14.37 -5.99
C ILE A 41 17.51 15.28 -5.57
N GLU A 42 17.82 15.34 -4.27
CA GLU A 42 18.94 16.12 -3.74
C GLU A 42 20.29 15.64 -4.30
N THR A 43 20.39 14.37 -4.69
CA THR A 43 21.62 13.75 -5.20
C THR A 43 21.77 13.87 -6.71
N LEU A 44 20.71 13.56 -7.48
CA LEU A 44 20.82 13.36 -8.92
C LEU A 44 20.64 14.64 -9.76
N GLN A 45 19.86 15.61 -9.28
CA GLN A 45 19.61 16.90 -9.97
C GLN A 45 19.32 16.76 -11.48
N VAL A 46 18.49 15.78 -11.85
CA VAL A 46 18.22 15.39 -13.25
C VAL A 46 17.17 16.25 -13.96
N GLY A 47 16.66 17.32 -13.33
CA GLY A 47 15.62 18.19 -13.91
C GLY A 47 14.21 17.60 -13.87
N LEU A 48 14.01 16.47 -13.19
CA LEU A 48 12.73 15.77 -13.03
C LEU A 48 12.15 15.89 -11.62
N GLU A 49 12.59 16.87 -10.84
CA GLU A 49 12.29 16.96 -9.40
C GLU A 49 10.80 17.13 -9.13
N LYS A 50 10.12 17.97 -9.91
CA LYS A 50 8.68 18.24 -9.76
C LYS A 50 7.84 17.02 -10.15
N PRO A 51 8.02 16.40 -11.34
CA PRO A 51 7.32 15.15 -11.68
C PRO A 51 7.52 14.04 -10.65
N LEU A 52 8.76 13.81 -10.20
CA LEU A 52 9.07 12.74 -9.25
C LEU A 52 8.40 12.94 -7.89
N LYS A 53 8.39 14.18 -7.37
CA LYS A 53 7.64 14.52 -6.15
C LYS A 53 6.13 14.33 -6.32
N GLY A 54 5.60 14.71 -7.49
CA GLY A 54 4.18 14.53 -7.82
C GLY A 54 3.79 13.05 -7.85
N ILE A 55 4.57 12.20 -8.52
CA ILE A 55 4.34 10.76 -8.59
C ILE A 55 4.39 10.13 -7.18
N ALA A 56 5.37 10.50 -6.35
CA ALA A 56 5.49 9.99 -4.99
C ALA A 56 4.27 10.35 -4.13
N LEU A 57 3.75 11.58 -4.25
CA LEU A 57 2.56 12.01 -3.55
C LEU A 57 1.30 11.30 -4.04
N ILE A 58 1.11 11.18 -5.36
CA ILE A 58 -0.01 10.45 -5.97
C ILE A 58 0.02 8.98 -5.51
N HIS A 59 1.20 8.36 -5.47
CA HIS A 59 1.37 7.00 -4.99
C HIS A 59 0.93 6.82 -3.54
N LEU A 60 1.28 7.74 -2.63
CA LEU A 60 0.80 7.71 -1.25
C LEU A 60 -0.73 7.86 -1.18
N ILE A 61 -1.30 8.85 -1.88
CA ILE A 61 -2.74 9.08 -1.91
C ILE A 61 -3.48 7.84 -2.41
N PHE A 62 -2.97 7.22 -3.48
CA PHE A 62 -3.55 6.01 -4.04
C PHE A 62 -3.47 4.83 -3.07
N SER A 63 -2.33 4.66 -2.39
CA SER A 63 -2.13 3.62 -1.38
C SER A 63 -3.12 3.75 -0.22
N VAL A 64 -3.33 4.97 0.29
CA VAL A 64 -4.33 5.26 1.34
C VAL A 64 -5.73 4.97 0.81
N THR A 65 -6.05 5.41 -0.40
CA THR A 65 -7.36 5.15 -1.04
C THR A 65 -7.66 3.66 -1.15
N VAL A 66 -6.69 2.87 -1.63
CA VAL A 66 -6.84 1.40 -1.76
C VAL A 66 -7.04 0.76 -0.39
N PHE A 67 -6.29 1.17 0.63
CA PHE A 67 -6.49 0.67 2.00
C PHE A 67 -7.91 0.98 2.50
N VAL A 68 -8.39 2.22 2.35
CA VAL A 68 -9.75 2.61 2.76
C VAL A 68 -10.81 1.81 2.00
N LEU A 69 -10.70 1.69 0.68
CA LEU A 69 -11.63 0.88 -0.13
C LEU A 69 -11.63 -0.59 0.29
N SER A 70 -10.47 -1.14 0.67
CA SER A 70 -10.37 -2.52 1.13
C SER A 70 -11.14 -2.79 2.42
N LEU A 71 -11.43 -1.78 3.25
CA LEU A 71 -12.22 -1.97 4.47
C LEU A 71 -13.70 -2.23 4.18
N PHE A 72 -14.18 -1.77 3.02
CA PHE A 72 -15.59 -1.90 2.61
C PHE A 72 -15.83 -3.05 1.63
N ILE A 73 -14.87 -3.31 0.74
CA ILE A 73 -15.05 -4.24 -0.39
C ILE A 73 -14.52 -5.64 -0.08
N LEU A 74 -13.35 -5.73 0.55
CA LEU A 74 -12.74 -7.01 0.95
C LEU A 74 -13.30 -7.40 2.31
#